data_AF-A0A9X0D5I3-F1
#
_entry.id   AF-A0A9X0D5I3-F1
#
_cell.length_a   1.000
_cell.length_b   1.000
_cell.length_c   1.000
_cell.angle_alpha   90.00
_cell.angle_beta   90.00
_cell.angle_gamma   90.00
#
_symmetry.space_group_name_H-M   'P 1'
#
loop_
_entity.id
_entity.type
_entity.pdbx_description
1 polymer ?
#
loop_
_entity_poly.entity_id
_entity_poly.type
_entity_poly.pdbx_seq_one_letter_code
_entity_poly.pdbx_strand_id
1 'polypeptide(L)'
;MADELRFDGRVVLVTGAGGGLGKEYALGFAAKGASVVVNDLGGDAKGGGKNSSAADKVVQEIRSRGGKAVADYNSVEDGDKVVQTALDAFGRIDVLINNAGILRDRSFGRTSDLDWDLVHRVHLRGAFKVTRAAWPHMRKQKYGKILMTSSTSGVLGNFGQANYSSAKMGLIGLSHTLAIEGAKYNMLCNTIVPTAASRLTTDILPPDVFEALKPEYIAPFVVYLCHESCPETGGIFEMNAGWGAQLRWQESAGAMLRKGGVTVTPEMVRDNWGKITDWSGPVKAKTRGDNMTDIMANVEEAKGTVPGSEKAKLHEVPESHFTFDVNNVIQYALGVGVTVQEDSSHLKFLYEGCDDFSTLPTFGVIPAQSSLNSVTMQAIEQAGLPFDPAKLLHGEQYLELYKPLPTSGTLTSKGEVGDILDKGKGALVLINVTSYDDSGEAVCFNQFSIYIGGAGGFGGKKRSEHAKPLVTIPTRAPDASIREKTSVSQAAIYRLSGDSNPIHIDPDFAQLGGFSSPILHGLCTFGLCGTSRTKAVC
;
A
#
# COMPACT_ATOMS: atom_id res chain seq x y z
N MET A 1 -35.60 -14.35 6.16
CA MET A 1 -34.47 -15.08 6.78
C MET A 1 -33.75 -15.76 5.64
N ALA A 2 -32.45 -15.53 5.47
CA ALA A 2 -31.68 -16.26 4.45
C ALA A 2 -31.69 -17.76 4.78
N ASP A 3 -31.73 -18.61 3.76
CA ASP A 3 -31.69 -20.07 3.93
C ASP A 3 -30.44 -20.48 4.72
N GLU A 4 -30.61 -21.41 5.68
CA GLU A 4 -29.52 -21.88 6.52
C GLU A 4 -28.48 -22.64 5.67
N LEU A 5 -27.19 -22.38 5.87
CA LEU A 5 -26.10 -23.12 5.21
C LEU A 5 -26.02 -24.56 5.75
N ARG A 6 -26.22 -25.55 4.88
CA ARG A 6 -26.30 -26.98 5.20
C ARG A 6 -25.30 -27.81 4.38
N PHE A 7 -24.94 -28.98 4.89
CA PHE A 7 -24.00 -29.93 4.30
C PHE A 7 -24.60 -31.33 4.19
N ASP A 8 -25.93 -31.42 4.14
CA ASP A 8 -26.64 -32.70 4.06
C ASP A 8 -26.17 -33.49 2.81
N GLY A 9 -25.74 -34.73 3.03
CA GLY A 9 -25.20 -35.61 1.98
C GLY A 9 -23.75 -35.33 1.56
N ARG A 10 -23.07 -34.36 2.18
CA ARG A 10 -21.64 -34.08 1.95
C ARG A 10 -20.75 -34.83 2.93
N VAL A 11 -19.61 -35.32 2.45
CA VAL A 11 -18.57 -35.96 3.28
C VAL A 11 -17.40 -35.01 3.48
N VAL A 12 -17.10 -34.70 4.74
CA VAL A 12 -16.06 -33.75 5.15
C VAL A 12 -14.94 -34.50 5.86
N LEU A 13 -13.72 -34.45 5.33
CA LEU A 13 -12.52 -34.96 5.98
C LEU A 13 -11.71 -33.81 6.58
N VAL A 14 -11.44 -33.88 7.89
CA VAL A 14 -10.62 -32.91 8.61
C VAL A 14 -9.40 -33.61 9.19
N THR A 15 -8.19 -33.19 8.79
CA THR A 15 -6.94 -33.73 9.34
C THR A 15 -6.51 -32.99 10.60
N GLY A 16 -5.98 -33.70 11.59
CA GLY A 16 -5.64 -33.14 12.90
C GLY A 16 -6.88 -32.64 13.65
N ALA A 17 -7.96 -33.42 13.63
CA ALA A 17 -9.26 -33.05 14.16
C ALA A 17 -9.52 -33.51 15.60
N GLY A 18 -8.52 -34.06 16.29
CA GLY A 18 -8.63 -34.53 17.67
C GLY A 18 -8.66 -33.41 18.73
N GLY A 19 -8.38 -32.17 18.34
CA GLY A 19 -8.42 -31.01 19.23
C GLY A 19 -8.27 -29.67 18.50
N GLY A 20 -8.36 -28.56 19.25
CA GLY A 20 -8.16 -27.20 18.74
C GLY A 20 -9.05 -26.86 17.53
N LEU A 21 -8.48 -26.19 16.55
CA LEU A 21 -9.18 -25.76 15.32
C LEU A 21 -9.83 -26.92 14.56
N GLY A 22 -9.11 -28.03 14.36
CA GLY A 22 -9.62 -29.18 13.62
C GLY A 22 -10.86 -29.81 14.28
N LYS A 23 -10.89 -29.86 15.63
CA LYS A 23 -12.06 -30.29 16.38
C LYS A 23 -13.26 -29.38 16.11
N GLU A 24 -13.09 -28.06 16.22
CA GLU A 24 -14.20 -27.12 16.02
C GLU A 24 -14.70 -27.10 14.58
N TYR A 25 -13.83 -27.33 13.59
CA TYR A 25 -14.26 -27.55 12.21
C TYR A 25 -15.14 -28.81 12.12
N ALA A 26 -14.68 -29.94 12.64
CA ALA A 26 -15.42 -31.20 12.61
C ALA A 26 -16.81 -31.08 13.27
N LEU A 27 -16.89 -30.42 14.44
CA LEU A 27 -18.15 -30.14 15.12
C LEU A 27 -19.05 -29.21 14.31
N GLY A 28 -18.49 -28.14 13.73
CA GLY A 28 -19.22 -27.18 12.90
C GLY A 28 -19.86 -27.82 11.68
N PHE A 29 -19.12 -28.65 10.93
CA PHE A 29 -19.68 -29.37 9.78
C PHE A 29 -20.72 -30.41 10.18
N ALA A 30 -20.48 -31.17 11.26
CA ALA A 30 -21.45 -32.15 11.74
C ALA A 30 -22.77 -31.50 12.16
N ALA A 31 -22.73 -30.35 12.84
CA ALA A 31 -23.91 -29.57 13.21
C ALA A 31 -24.72 -29.09 11.98
N LYS A 32 -24.05 -28.91 10.84
CA LYS A 32 -24.68 -28.57 9.55
C LYS A 32 -25.08 -29.80 8.70
N GLY A 33 -25.04 -31.02 9.25
CA GLY A 33 -25.55 -32.22 8.59
C GLY A 33 -24.53 -33.02 7.77
N ALA A 34 -23.25 -32.63 7.79
CA ALA A 34 -22.20 -33.36 7.11
C ALA A 34 -21.94 -34.74 7.76
N SER A 35 -21.47 -35.69 6.95
CA SER A 35 -20.81 -36.90 7.46
C SER A 35 -19.31 -36.63 7.57
N VAL A 36 -18.75 -36.73 8.78
CA VAL A 36 -17.40 -36.22 9.08
C VAL A 36 -16.40 -37.35 9.30
N VAL A 37 -15.25 -37.28 8.65
CA VAL A 37 -14.09 -38.11 8.97
C VAL A 37 -13.15 -37.30 9.85
N VAL A 38 -12.98 -37.73 11.09
CA VAL A 38 -12.12 -37.11 12.09
C VAL A 38 -10.77 -37.82 12.06
N ASN A 39 -9.82 -37.29 11.29
CA ASN A 39 -8.46 -37.82 11.24
C ASN A 39 -7.61 -37.20 12.35
N ASP A 40 -6.98 -38.02 13.19
CA ASP A 40 -5.95 -37.58 14.13
C ASP A 40 -4.99 -38.73 14.48
N LEU A 41 -3.68 -38.45 14.41
CA LEU A 41 -2.66 -39.43 14.81
C LEU A 41 -2.61 -39.62 16.34
N GLY A 42 -3.05 -38.61 17.11
CA GLY A 42 -2.98 -38.54 18.56
C GLY A 42 -1.57 -38.40 19.11
N GLY A 43 -0.65 -37.86 18.30
CA GLY A 43 0.70 -37.50 18.73
C GLY A 43 0.72 -36.19 19.53
N ASP A 44 1.87 -35.89 20.12
CA ASP A 44 2.11 -34.62 20.77
C ASP A 44 2.36 -33.48 19.75
N ALA A 45 2.42 -32.25 20.26
CA ALA A 45 2.68 -31.05 19.48
C ALA A 45 4.02 -31.04 18.74
N LYS A 46 4.97 -31.89 19.15
CA LYS A 46 6.33 -31.98 18.61
C LYS A 46 6.50 -33.16 17.63
N GLY A 47 5.40 -33.86 17.31
CA GLY A 47 5.39 -34.97 16.37
C GLY A 47 5.83 -36.31 16.96
N GLY A 48 5.76 -36.49 18.28
CA GLY A 48 6.02 -37.76 18.96
C GLY A 48 4.74 -38.52 19.33
N GLY A 49 4.79 -39.85 19.32
CA GLY A 49 3.71 -40.71 19.81
C GLY A 49 2.53 -40.93 18.84
N LYS A 50 1.62 -41.83 19.22
CA LYS A 50 0.37 -42.17 18.52
C LYS A 50 -0.69 -42.58 19.54
N ASN A 51 -1.92 -42.09 19.41
CA ASN A 51 -3.01 -42.41 20.33
C ASN A 51 -4.38 -42.30 19.63
N SER A 52 -5.14 -43.39 19.53
CA SER A 52 -6.46 -43.37 18.88
C SER A 52 -7.49 -42.51 19.62
N SER A 53 -7.34 -42.33 20.93
CA SER A 53 -8.37 -41.70 21.78
C SER A 53 -8.66 -40.24 21.44
N ALA A 54 -7.75 -39.53 20.76
CA ALA A 54 -7.98 -38.13 20.37
C ALA A 54 -9.11 -38.01 19.34
N ALA A 55 -9.05 -38.80 18.25
CA ALA A 55 -10.11 -38.84 17.25
C ALA A 55 -11.41 -39.44 17.82
N ASP A 56 -11.30 -40.51 18.62
CA ASP A 56 -12.46 -41.20 19.20
C ASP A 56 -13.35 -40.27 20.04
N LYS A 57 -12.74 -39.42 20.88
CA LYS A 57 -13.48 -38.47 21.73
C LYS A 57 -14.30 -37.50 20.90
N VAL A 58 -13.73 -36.95 19.81
CA VAL A 58 -14.44 -36.00 18.94
C VAL A 58 -15.55 -36.70 18.15
N VAL A 59 -15.32 -37.94 17.70
CA VAL A 59 -16.38 -38.75 17.06
C VAL A 59 -17.53 -39.05 18.03
N GLN A 60 -17.23 -39.40 19.27
CA GLN A 60 -18.24 -39.61 20.31
C GLN A 60 -19.03 -38.33 20.59
N GLU A 61 -18.36 -37.18 20.66
CA GLU A 61 -18.99 -35.86 20.84
C GLU A 61 -19.90 -35.49 19.65
N ILE A 62 -19.48 -35.76 18.42
CA ILE A 62 -20.32 -35.56 17.23
C ILE A 62 -21.57 -36.46 17.29
N ARG A 63 -21.39 -37.75 17.60
CA ARG A 63 -22.48 -38.72 17.66
C ARG A 63 -23.46 -38.43 18.78
N SER A 64 -22.99 -37.97 19.95
CA SER A 64 -23.87 -37.59 21.08
C SER A 64 -24.73 -36.36 20.75
N ARG A 65 -24.30 -35.53 19.81
CA ARG A 65 -25.06 -34.40 19.24
C ARG A 65 -25.91 -34.78 18.02
N GLY A 66 -26.05 -36.08 17.72
CA GLY A 66 -26.86 -36.59 16.60
C GLY A 66 -26.20 -36.51 15.22
N GLY A 67 -24.91 -36.14 15.14
CA GLY A 67 -24.16 -36.09 13.89
C GLY A 67 -23.60 -37.44 13.46
N LYS A 68 -23.09 -37.50 12.22
CA LYS A 68 -22.46 -38.69 11.64
C LYS A 68 -20.95 -38.50 11.56
N ALA A 69 -20.18 -39.35 12.23
CA ALA A 69 -18.73 -39.32 12.13
C ALA A 69 -18.05 -40.69 12.26
N VAL A 70 -16.86 -40.80 11.68
CA VAL A 70 -15.94 -41.94 11.82
C VAL A 70 -14.53 -41.41 12.13
N ALA A 71 -13.77 -42.16 12.93
CA ALA A 71 -12.40 -41.82 13.27
C ALA A 71 -11.42 -42.40 12.24
N ASP A 72 -10.34 -41.67 11.97
CA ASP A 72 -9.18 -42.15 11.24
C ASP A 72 -7.91 -41.89 12.07
N TYR A 73 -7.02 -42.89 12.16
CA TYR A 73 -5.82 -42.87 12.98
C TYR A 73 -4.52 -42.89 12.16
N ASN A 74 -4.62 -42.70 10.86
CA ASN A 74 -3.48 -42.68 9.95
C ASN A 74 -2.74 -41.34 10.03
N SER A 75 -1.43 -41.38 9.81
CA SER A 75 -0.67 -40.14 9.57
C SER A 75 -1.08 -39.54 8.23
N VAL A 76 -1.09 -38.22 8.12
CA VAL A 76 -1.24 -37.52 6.82
C VAL A 76 -0.14 -37.86 5.82
N GLU A 77 0.97 -38.42 6.30
CA GLU A 77 2.00 -39.01 5.44
C GLU A 77 1.52 -40.25 4.67
N ASP A 78 0.44 -40.89 5.09
CA ASP A 78 -0.24 -42.01 4.44
C ASP A 78 -1.59 -41.55 3.88
N GLY A 79 -1.59 -40.44 3.13
CA GLY A 79 -2.82 -39.77 2.70
C GLY A 79 -3.81 -40.63 1.88
N ASP A 80 -3.35 -41.69 1.22
CA ASP A 80 -4.21 -42.70 0.60
C ASP A 80 -5.08 -43.45 1.62
N LYS A 81 -4.52 -43.87 2.75
CA LYS A 81 -5.26 -44.54 3.83
C LYS A 81 -6.25 -43.59 4.49
N VAL A 82 -5.84 -42.33 4.68
CA VAL A 82 -6.71 -41.27 5.25
C VAL A 82 -7.96 -41.08 4.40
N VAL A 83 -7.79 -40.95 3.08
CA VAL A 83 -8.93 -40.81 2.16
C VAL A 83 -9.73 -42.10 2.06
N GLN A 84 -9.09 -43.26 2.12
CA GLN A 84 -9.78 -44.55 2.09
C GLN A 84 -10.80 -44.69 3.22
N THR A 85 -10.53 -44.16 4.43
CA THR A 85 -11.53 -44.15 5.51
C THR A 85 -12.82 -43.42 5.13
N ALA A 86 -12.74 -42.31 4.39
CA ALA A 86 -13.92 -41.61 3.90
C ALA A 86 -14.71 -42.44 2.87
N LEU A 87 -13.99 -43.11 1.98
CA LEU A 87 -14.59 -43.96 0.94
C LEU A 87 -15.26 -45.20 1.54
N ASP A 88 -14.61 -45.86 2.50
CA ASP A 88 -15.15 -47.06 3.13
C ASP A 88 -16.39 -46.75 3.98
N ALA A 89 -16.36 -45.63 4.73
CA ALA A 89 -17.45 -45.28 5.63
C ALA A 89 -18.64 -44.62 4.92
N PHE A 90 -18.39 -43.79 3.91
CA PHE A 90 -19.42 -42.92 3.32
C PHE A 90 -19.45 -42.94 1.78
N GLY A 91 -18.56 -43.68 1.12
CA GLY A 91 -18.56 -43.89 -0.34
C GLY A 91 -18.08 -42.71 -1.18
N ARG A 92 -17.74 -41.57 -0.57
CA ARG A 92 -17.33 -40.33 -1.27
C ARG A 92 -16.50 -39.42 -0.37
N ILE A 93 -15.96 -38.36 -0.98
CA ILE A 93 -15.32 -37.22 -0.29
C ILE A 93 -15.64 -35.94 -1.07
N ASP A 94 -16.12 -34.92 -0.35
CA ASP A 94 -16.60 -33.65 -0.93
C ASP A 94 -15.79 -32.45 -0.44
N VAL A 95 -15.41 -32.46 0.84
CA VAL A 95 -14.65 -31.40 1.49
C VAL A 95 -13.42 -32.00 2.15
N LEU A 96 -12.26 -31.37 1.94
CA LEU A 96 -11.00 -31.74 2.57
C LEU A 96 -10.38 -30.51 3.25
N ILE A 97 -10.11 -30.63 4.55
CA ILE A 97 -9.47 -29.58 5.35
C ILE A 97 -8.12 -30.10 5.82
N ASN A 98 -7.05 -29.63 5.19
CA ASN A 98 -5.68 -29.94 5.58
C ASN A 98 -5.27 -29.04 6.76
N ASN A 99 -5.47 -29.54 7.98
CA ASN A 99 -5.23 -28.81 9.24
C ASN A 99 -4.14 -29.45 10.11
N ALA A 100 -3.84 -30.75 9.96
CA ALA A 100 -2.81 -31.43 10.75
C ALA A 100 -1.46 -30.69 10.76
N GLY A 101 -0.81 -30.65 11.93
CA GLY A 101 0.41 -29.87 12.12
C GLY A 101 1.14 -30.12 13.43
N ILE A 102 2.43 -29.78 13.45
CA ILE A 102 3.35 -29.90 14.58
C ILE A 102 4.28 -28.68 14.64
N LEU A 103 4.92 -28.45 15.79
CA LEU A 103 5.95 -27.41 15.97
C LEU A 103 7.30 -28.01 16.34
N ARG A 104 8.36 -27.44 15.74
CA ARG A 104 9.78 -27.74 16.03
C ARG A 104 10.58 -26.44 15.99
N ASP A 105 10.20 -25.51 16.86
CA ASP A 105 10.76 -24.15 16.85
C ASP A 105 12.22 -24.15 17.30
N ARG A 106 13.09 -23.60 16.45
CA ARG A 106 14.53 -23.47 16.63
C ARG A 106 15.01 -22.21 15.89
N SER A 107 15.92 -21.45 16.49
CA SER A 107 16.68 -20.43 15.76
C SER A 107 17.34 -21.09 14.54
N PHE A 108 17.41 -20.41 13.39
CA PHE A 108 17.83 -21.00 12.12
C PHE A 108 19.11 -21.87 12.21
N GLY A 109 20.19 -21.36 12.82
CA GLY A 109 21.45 -22.11 12.97
C GLY A 109 21.42 -23.31 13.94
N ARG A 110 20.29 -23.54 14.64
CA ARG A 110 20.06 -24.67 15.55
C ARG A 110 18.96 -25.61 15.07
N THR A 111 18.38 -25.37 13.90
CA THR A 111 17.40 -26.26 13.30
C THR A 111 18.12 -27.50 12.79
N SER A 112 17.79 -28.67 13.35
CA SER A 112 18.32 -29.94 12.85
C SER A 112 17.60 -30.38 11.57
N ASP A 113 18.23 -31.24 10.76
CA ASP A 113 17.58 -31.85 9.58
C ASP A 113 16.28 -32.57 9.96
N LEU A 114 16.23 -33.22 11.12
CA LEU A 114 15.03 -33.88 11.62
C LEU A 114 13.91 -32.88 11.94
N ASP A 115 14.25 -31.74 12.57
CA ASP A 115 13.28 -30.67 12.87
C ASP A 115 12.74 -30.05 11.57
N TRP A 116 13.60 -29.89 10.56
CA TRP A 116 13.20 -29.42 9.24
C TRP A 116 12.27 -30.41 8.53
N ASP A 117 12.71 -31.66 8.42
CA ASP A 117 12.02 -32.71 7.68
C ASP A 117 10.67 -33.05 8.29
N LEU A 118 10.57 -33.18 9.61
CA LEU A 118 9.30 -33.53 10.26
C LEU A 118 8.23 -32.47 9.97
N VAL A 119 8.58 -31.19 10.09
CA VAL A 119 7.65 -30.08 9.80
C VAL A 119 7.19 -30.13 8.34
N HIS A 120 8.10 -30.29 7.38
CA HIS A 120 7.72 -30.38 5.96
C HIS A 120 6.94 -31.65 5.62
N ARG A 121 7.27 -32.80 6.23
CA ARG A 121 6.59 -34.08 6.02
C ARG A 121 5.14 -34.03 6.48
N VAL A 122 4.88 -33.45 7.66
CA VAL A 122 3.52 -33.35 8.21
C VAL A 122 2.70 -32.27 7.52
N HIS A 123 3.24 -31.05 7.40
CA HIS A 123 2.46 -29.92 6.89
C HIS A 123 2.29 -29.95 5.38
N LEU A 124 3.39 -29.77 4.64
CA LEU A 124 3.32 -29.56 3.19
C LEU A 124 3.14 -30.88 2.44
N ARG A 125 3.99 -31.86 2.72
CA ARG A 125 3.94 -33.17 2.05
C ARG A 125 2.69 -33.96 2.46
N GLY A 126 2.27 -33.88 3.71
CA GLY A 126 1.05 -34.48 4.22
C GLY A 126 -0.19 -33.93 3.49
N ALA A 127 -0.34 -32.60 3.45
CA ALA A 127 -1.43 -31.96 2.72
C ALA A 127 -1.43 -32.32 1.22
N PHE A 128 -0.25 -32.35 0.58
CA PHE A 128 -0.10 -32.85 -0.79
C PHE A 128 -0.61 -34.29 -0.93
N LYS A 129 -0.18 -35.21 -0.06
CA LYS A 129 -0.55 -36.63 -0.16
C LYS A 129 -2.04 -36.86 0.01
N VAL A 130 -2.65 -36.27 1.03
CA VAL A 130 -4.10 -36.41 1.30
C VAL A 130 -4.90 -35.79 0.16
N THR A 131 -4.53 -34.57 -0.29
CA THR A 131 -5.22 -33.91 -1.40
C THR A 131 -5.09 -34.68 -2.71
N ARG A 132 -3.89 -35.20 -3.01
CA ARG A 132 -3.66 -36.06 -4.19
C ARG A 132 -4.53 -37.30 -4.18
N ALA A 133 -4.70 -37.94 -3.01
CA ALA A 133 -5.56 -39.11 -2.87
C ALA A 133 -7.06 -38.77 -3.06
N ALA A 134 -7.52 -37.62 -2.55
CA ALA A 134 -8.91 -37.16 -2.70
C ALA A 134 -9.24 -36.67 -4.13
N TRP A 135 -8.24 -36.11 -4.83
CA TRP A 135 -8.39 -35.44 -6.12
C TRP A 135 -9.17 -36.23 -7.19
N PRO A 136 -8.84 -37.50 -7.52
CA PRO A 136 -9.57 -38.24 -8.54
C PRO A 136 -11.06 -38.43 -8.21
N HIS A 137 -11.40 -38.54 -6.93
CA HIS A 137 -12.79 -38.70 -6.48
C HIS A 137 -13.58 -37.40 -6.65
N MET A 138 -13.04 -36.27 -6.17
CA MET A 138 -13.65 -34.95 -6.32
C MET A 138 -13.80 -34.57 -7.81
N ARG A 139 -12.78 -34.87 -8.62
CA ARG A 139 -12.79 -34.61 -10.07
C ARG A 139 -13.89 -35.40 -10.79
N LYS A 140 -14.05 -36.68 -10.43
CA LYS A 140 -15.14 -37.53 -10.99
C LYS A 140 -16.52 -37.01 -10.59
N GLN A 141 -16.65 -36.51 -9.36
CA GLN A 141 -17.90 -35.94 -8.83
C GLN A 141 -18.23 -34.56 -9.40
N LYS A 142 -17.26 -33.86 -10.03
CA LYS A 142 -17.35 -32.45 -10.40
C LYS A 142 -17.75 -31.56 -9.21
N TYR A 143 -17.22 -31.89 -8.04
CA TYR A 143 -17.41 -31.13 -6.81
C TYR A 143 -16.21 -31.40 -5.89
N GLY A 144 -15.63 -30.34 -5.35
CA GLY A 144 -14.62 -30.43 -4.30
C GLY A 144 -14.40 -29.09 -3.62
N LYS A 145 -14.24 -29.09 -2.31
CA LYS A 145 -13.83 -27.90 -1.55
C LYS A 145 -12.61 -28.28 -0.71
N ILE A 146 -11.49 -27.65 -0.98
CA ILE A 146 -10.20 -27.97 -0.35
C ILE A 146 -9.73 -26.73 0.41
N LEU A 147 -9.34 -26.92 1.67
CA LEU A 147 -8.69 -25.89 2.47
C LEU A 147 -7.28 -26.30 2.86
N MET A 148 -6.38 -25.34 2.71
CA MET A 148 -5.02 -25.40 3.24
C MET A 148 -4.91 -24.50 4.47
N THR A 149 -4.25 -24.99 5.52
CA THR A 149 -4.03 -24.19 6.74
C THR A 149 -2.61 -23.63 6.74
N SER A 150 -2.46 -22.37 6.34
CA SER A 150 -1.21 -21.61 6.49
C SER A 150 -1.13 -20.98 7.90
N SER A 151 -0.39 -19.88 8.06
CA SER A 151 -0.23 -19.15 9.31
C SER A 151 0.39 -17.78 9.07
N THR A 152 0.20 -16.85 10.01
CA THR A 152 0.85 -15.53 9.96
C THR A 152 2.37 -15.66 9.93
N SER A 153 2.95 -16.65 10.64
CA SER A 153 4.39 -16.98 10.53
C SER A 153 4.79 -17.40 9.12
N GLY A 154 3.91 -18.05 8.35
CA GLY A 154 4.15 -18.38 6.95
C GLY A 154 4.16 -17.14 6.05
N VAL A 155 3.19 -16.24 6.25
CA VAL A 155 3.00 -15.05 5.40
C VAL A 155 4.02 -13.95 5.70
N LEU A 156 4.29 -13.68 6.99
CA LEU A 156 5.10 -12.54 7.44
C LEU A 156 6.47 -12.94 8.00
N GLY A 157 6.71 -14.23 8.21
CA GLY A 157 7.87 -14.73 8.95
C GLY A 157 7.68 -14.63 10.47
N ASN A 158 8.44 -15.45 11.20
CA ASN A 158 8.53 -15.35 12.66
C ASN A 158 9.88 -15.89 13.14
N PHE A 159 10.45 -15.27 14.17
CA PHE A 159 11.76 -15.68 14.70
C PHE A 159 11.70 -17.13 15.21
N GLY A 160 12.72 -17.92 14.87
CA GLY A 160 12.82 -19.31 15.33
C GLY A 160 11.89 -20.32 14.65
N GLN A 161 11.21 -19.92 13.56
CA GLN A 161 10.22 -20.76 12.88
C GLN A 161 10.51 -20.96 11.39
N ALA A 162 11.77 -20.93 10.95
CA ALA A 162 12.12 -20.99 9.52
C ALA A 162 11.59 -22.26 8.79
N ASN A 163 11.61 -23.42 9.46
CA ASN A 163 11.03 -24.68 8.96
C ASN A 163 9.49 -24.62 8.86
N TYR A 164 8.84 -23.99 9.83
CA TYR A 164 7.39 -23.88 9.89
C TYR A 164 6.86 -22.83 8.91
N SER A 165 7.49 -21.65 8.85
CA SER A 165 7.13 -20.59 7.91
C SER A 165 7.29 -21.05 6.46
N SER A 166 8.39 -21.74 6.12
CA SER A 166 8.60 -22.29 4.78
C SER A 166 7.52 -23.31 4.39
N ALA A 167 7.17 -24.24 5.29
CA ALA A 167 6.12 -25.22 5.03
C ALA A 167 4.74 -24.56 4.88
N LYS A 168 4.42 -23.57 5.71
CA LYS A 168 3.14 -22.86 5.72
C LYS A 168 2.97 -21.94 4.52
N MET A 169 4.04 -21.30 4.05
CA MET A 169 4.04 -20.55 2.81
C MET A 169 3.96 -21.48 1.58
N GLY A 170 4.61 -22.63 1.64
CA GLY A 170 4.51 -23.68 0.61
C GLY A 170 3.07 -24.17 0.39
N LEU A 171 2.25 -24.18 1.44
CA LEU A 171 0.82 -24.52 1.34
C LEU A 171 0.01 -23.48 0.54
N ILE A 172 0.34 -22.19 0.63
CA ILE A 172 -0.25 -21.13 -0.21
C ILE A 172 0.10 -21.39 -1.68
N GLY A 173 1.38 -21.66 -1.97
CA GLY A 173 1.83 -22.01 -3.33
C GLY A 173 1.13 -23.24 -3.91
N LEU A 174 0.97 -24.29 -3.09
CA LEU A 174 0.21 -25.49 -3.46
C LEU A 174 -1.27 -25.16 -3.74
N SER A 175 -1.91 -24.37 -2.87
CA SER A 175 -3.31 -23.97 -3.00
C SER A 175 -3.58 -23.22 -4.31
N HIS A 176 -2.73 -22.26 -4.67
CA HIS A 176 -2.86 -21.50 -5.93
C HIS A 176 -2.90 -22.41 -7.16
N THR A 177 -1.99 -23.39 -7.23
CA THR A 177 -1.95 -24.32 -8.38
C THR A 177 -3.17 -25.23 -8.40
N LEU A 178 -3.59 -25.76 -7.24
CA LEU A 178 -4.79 -26.60 -7.15
C LEU A 178 -6.07 -25.83 -7.51
N ALA A 179 -6.18 -24.56 -7.13
CA ALA A 179 -7.30 -23.69 -7.50
C ALA A 179 -7.42 -23.58 -9.04
N ILE A 180 -6.29 -23.46 -9.74
CA ILE A 180 -6.23 -23.40 -11.21
C ILE A 180 -6.61 -24.74 -11.83
N GLU A 181 -6.00 -25.85 -11.38
CA GLU A 181 -6.24 -27.17 -11.97
C GLU A 181 -7.66 -27.69 -11.71
N GLY A 182 -8.25 -27.31 -10.56
CA GLY A 182 -9.57 -27.74 -10.11
C GLY A 182 -10.74 -26.95 -10.69
N ALA A 183 -10.51 -25.70 -11.14
CA ALA A 183 -11.57 -24.77 -11.52
C ALA A 183 -12.59 -25.37 -12.52
N LYS A 184 -12.12 -26.00 -13.60
CA LYS A 184 -12.98 -26.61 -14.63
C LYS A 184 -13.81 -27.80 -14.14
N TYR A 185 -13.53 -28.32 -12.96
CA TYR A 185 -14.22 -29.45 -12.34
C TYR A 185 -15.07 -29.03 -11.14
N ASN A 186 -15.28 -27.72 -10.91
CA ASN A 186 -15.93 -27.20 -9.70
C ASN A 186 -15.25 -27.73 -8.42
N MET A 187 -13.92 -27.78 -8.47
CA MET A 187 -13.07 -28.09 -7.34
C MET A 187 -12.35 -26.80 -6.93
N LEU A 188 -12.75 -26.23 -5.80
CA LEU A 188 -12.22 -24.96 -5.33
C LEU A 188 -11.22 -25.22 -4.20
N CYS A 189 -10.12 -24.47 -4.21
CA CYS A 189 -9.07 -24.59 -3.20
C CYS A 189 -8.74 -23.21 -2.65
N ASN A 190 -8.88 -23.03 -1.34
CA ASN A 190 -8.52 -21.78 -0.66
C ASN A 190 -7.53 -22.06 0.47
N THR A 191 -6.90 -20.99 0.97
CA THR A 191 -6.02 -21.05 2.13
C THR A 191 -6.57 -20.20 3.26
N ILE A 192 -6.52 -20.72 4.48
CA ILE A 192 -6.78 -19.96 5.70
C ILE A 192 -5.47 -19.66 6.44
N VAL A 193 -5.44 -18.52 7.11
CA VAL A 193 -4.35 -18.02 7.95
C VAL A 193 -4.94 -17.76 9.35
N PRO A 194 -5.21 -18.82 10.13
CA PRO A 194 -5.90 -18.69 11.40
C PRO A 194 -4.94 -18.26 12.53
N THR A 195 -5.42 -17.38 13.40
CA THR A 195 -4.81 -17.11 14.71
C THR A 195 -5.81 -17.46 15.80
N ALA A 196 -5.54 -18.54 16.52
CA ALA A 196 -6.35 -19.01 17.64
C ALA A 196 -5.47 -19.45 18.82
N ALA A 197 -6.00 -19.24 20.01
CA ALA A 197 -5.52 -19.84 21.24
C ALA A 197 -5.55 -21.37 21.11
N SER A 198 -4.45 -22.00 21.46
CA SER A 198 -4.35 -23.46 21.51
C SER A 198 -3.41 -23.86 22.62
N ARG A 199 -3.27 -25.17 22.86
CA ARG A 199 -2.26 -25.73 23.76
C ARG A 199 -0.83 -25.24 23.43
N LEU A 200 -0.59 -24.77 22.20
CA LEU A 200 0.71 -24.26 21.76
C LEU A 200 0.98 -22.82 22.21
N THR A 201 -0.04 -22.06 22.62
CA THR A 201 0.05 -20.62 22.93
C THR A 201 -0.37 -20.25 24.35
N THR A 202 -0.77 -21.23 25.17
CA THR A 202 -1.28 -21.04 26.54
C THR A 202 -0.32 -20.30 27.46
N ASP A 203 0.99 -20.58 27.39
CA ASP A 203 1.98 -19.94 28.27
C ASP A 203 2.57 -18.63 27.69
N ILE A 204 2.10 -18.21 26.51
CA ILE A 204 2.63 -17.05 25.77
C ILE A 204 1.67 -15.86 25.84
N LEU A 205 0.37 -16.12 25.80
CA LEU A 205 -0.66 -15.08 25.71
C LEU A 205 -1.21 -14.70 27.08
N PRO A 206 -1.50 -13.40 27.32
CA PRO A 206 -2.30 -12.97 28.47
C PRO A 206 -3.66 -13.69 28.52
N PRO A 207 -4.22 -13.99 29.71
CA PRO A 207 -5.45 -14.77 29.83
C PRO A 207 -6.66 -14.19 29.08
N ASP A 208 -6.82 -12.87 29.10
CA ASP A 208 -7.90 -12.15 28.39
C ASP A 208 -7.77 -12.27 26.86
N VAL A 209 -6.55 -12.18 26.34
CA VAL A 209 -6.26 -12.39 24.91
C VAL A 209 -6.47 -13.86 24.52
N PHE A 210 -6.07 -14.80 25.38
CA PHE A 210 -6.30 -16.24 25.16
C PHE A 210 -7.80 -16.55 25.06
N GLU A 211 -8.63 -15.99 25.94
CA GLU A 211 -10.08 -16.16 25.91
C GLU A 211 -10.75 -15.52 24.70
N ALA A 212 -10.19 -14.45 24.15
CA ALA A 212 -10.70 -13.77 22.94
C ALA A 212 -10.36 -14.50 21.63
N LEU A 213 -9.34 -15.38 21.64
CA LEU A 213 -8.84 -16.08 20.45
C LEU A 213 -9.36 -17.51 20.34
N LYS A 214 -10.64 -17.71 20.62
CA LYS A 214 -11.30 -19.02 20.59
C LYS A 214 -11.37 -19.63 19.18
N PRO A 215 -11.00 -20.91 18.98
CA PRO A 215 -11.14 -21.63 17.70
C PRO A 215 -12.56 -21.58 17.11
N GLU A 216 -13.57 -21.50 17.97
CA GLU A 216 -14.99 -21.39 17.65
C GLU A 216 -15.31 -20.14 16.80
N TYR A 217 -14.49 -19.09 16.88
CA TYR A 217 -14.64 -17.89 16.07
C TYR A 217 -14.10 -18.05 14.64
N ILE A 218 -13.32 -19.09 14.37
CA ILE A 218 -12.75 -19.38 13.04
C ILE A 218 -13.61 -20.40 12.29
N ALA A 219 -14.19 -21.37 12.99
CA ALA A 219 -14.96 -22.45 12.39
C ALA A 219 -16.10 -21.99 11.43
N PRO A 220 -16.88 -20.92 11.72
CA PRO A 220 -17.92 -20.45 10.79
C PRO A 220 -17.38 -20.02 9.42
N PHE A 221 -16.21 -19.37 9.37
CA PHE A 221 -15.61 -18.97 8.11
C PHE A 221 -15.15 -20.19 7.29
N VAL A 222 -14.56 -21.19 7.95
CA VAL A 222 -14.16 -22.46 7.34
C VAL A 222 -15.36 -23.21 6.78
N VAL A 223 -16.46 -23.26 7.54
CA VAL A 223 -17.73 -23.82 7.09
C VAL A 223 -18.23 -23.09 5.83
N TYR A 224 -18.22 -21.76 5.82
CA TYR A 224 -18.66 -21.00 4.64
C TYR A 224 -17.75 -21.23 3.42
N LEU A 225 -16.43 -21.16 3.57
CA LEU A 225 -15.47 -21.39 2.48
C LEU A 225 -15.62 -22.77 1.83
N CYS A 226 -16.13 -23.75 2.57
CA CYS A 226 -16.41 -25.09 2.08
C CYS A 226 -17.85 -25.32 1.63
N HIS A 227 -18.75 -24.33 1.75
CA HIS A 227 -20.14 -24.48 1.33
C HIS A 227 -20.27 -24.42 -0.19
N GLU A 228 -21.29 -25.08 -0.74
CA GLU A 228 -21.49 -25.14 -2.19
C GLU A 228 -21.77 -23.76 -2.82
N SER A 229 -22.39 -22.85 -2.05
CA SER A 229 -22.67 -21.48 -2.48
C SER A 229 -21.45 -20.57 -2.47
N CYS A 230 -20.33 -20.96 -1.85
CA CYS A 230 -19.12 -20.14 -1.84
C CYS A 230 -18.41 -20.25 -3.22
N PRO A 231 -18.28 -19.14 -3.96
CA PRO A 231 -17.65 -19.14 -5.28
C PRO A 231 -16.12 -19.05 -5.22
N GLU A 232 -15.57 -18.79 -4.04
CA GLU A 232 -14.17 -18.41 -3.87
C GLU A 232 -13.20 -19.55 -4.18
N THR A 233 -12.13 -19.25 -4.91
CA THR A 233 -11.03 -20.17 -5.18
C THR A 233 -9.72 -19.41 -5.33
N GLY A 234 -8.62 -19.95 -4.82
CA GLY A 234 -7.31 -19.31 -4.81
C GLY A 234 -7.16 -18.18 -3.78
N GLY A 235 -8.17 -17.95 -2.93
CA GLY A 235 -8.13 -16.91 -1.91
C GLY A 235 -7.29 -17.31 -0.69
N ILE A 236 -6.73 -16.31 -0.02
CA ILE A 236 -5.99 -16.43 1.24
C ILE A 236 -6.72 -15.60 2.29
N PHE A 237 -7.15 -16.22 3.38
CA PHE A 237 -8.01 -15.55 4.38
C PHE A 237 -7.39 -15.57 5.76
N GLU A 238 -7.06 -14.40 6.29
CA GLU A 238 -6.68 -14.23 7.69
C GLU A 238 -7.93 -14.21 8.58
N MET A 239 -7.86 -14.89 9.72
CA MET A 239 -9.00 -15.07 10.63
C MET A 239 -8.55 -15.11 12.08
N ASN A 240 -9.19 -14.30 12.93
CA ASN A 240 -8.98 -14.30 14.37
C ASN A 240 -10.13 -13.56 15.07
N ALA A 241 -10.46 -13.92 16.32
CA ALA A 241 -11.41 -13.17 17.17
C ALA A 241 -12.78 -12.80 16.53
N GLY A 242 -13.23 -13.53 15.49
CA GLY A 242 -14.46 -13.23 14.73
C GLY A 242 -14.29 -12.21 13.60
N TRP A 243 -13.07 -11.69 13.39
CA TRP A 243 -12.66 -10.90 12.25
C TRP A 243 -12.07 -11.79 11.15
N GLY A 244 -12.27 -11.40 9.89
CA GLY A 244 -11.61 -12.02 8.76
C GLY A 244 -11.32 -11.02 7.64
N ALA A 245 -10.20 -11.22 6.95
CA ALA A 245 -9.80 -10.44 5.79
C ALA A 245 -9.15 -11.32 4.71
N GLN A 246 -9.24 -10.88 3.46
CA GLN A 246 -8.55 -11.50 2.34
C GLN A 246 -7.16 -10.87 2.16
N LEU A 247 -6.13 -11.71 2.06
CA LEU A 247 -4.77 -11.30 1.73
C LEU A 247 -4.53 -11.46 0.22
N ARG A 248 -3.76 -10.55 -0.38
CA ARG A 248 -3.37 -10.60 -1.80
C ARG A 248 -1.98 -10.00 -2.02
N TRP A 249 -1.37 -10.33 -3.15
CA TRP A 249 -0.11 -9.74 -3.57
C TRP A 249 -0.30 -8.37 -4.21
N GLN A 250 0.62 -7.45 -3.91
CA GLN A 250 0.74 -6.16 -4.58
C GLN A 250 2.16 -6.00 -5.11
N GLU A 251 2.30 -5.21 -6.17
CA GLU A 251 3.57 -4.86 -6.79
C GLU A 251 3.70 -3.33 -6.78
N SER A 252 4.90 -2.82 -6.48
CA SER A 252 5.23 -1.41 -6.67
C SER A 252 5.20 -1.06 -8.17
N ALA A 253 5.27 0.23 -8.51
CA ALA A 253 5.36 0.62 -9.92
C ALA A 253 6.65 0.10 -10.60
N GLY A 254 7.69 -0.20 -9.82
CA GLY A 254 8.99 -0.64 -10.33
C GLY A 254 9.74 0.47 -11.07
N ALA A 255 10.80 0.09 -11.78
CA ALA A 255 11.56 1.01 -12.63
C ALA A 255 12.17 0.27 -13.83
N MET A 256 12.04 0.83 -15.03
CA MET A 256 12.74 0.35 -16.21
C MET A 256 14.21 0.80 -16.18
N LEU A 257 15.12 -0.16 -16.06
CA LEU A 257 16.55 0.12 -15.91
C LEU A 257 17.34 0.10 -17.22
N ARG A 258 16.73 -0.25 -18.35
CA ARG A 258 17.42 -0.25 -19.65
C ARG A 258 16.53 0.25 -20.77
N LYS A 259 17.15 0.92 -21.74
CA LYS A 259 16.56 1.32 -23.03
C LYS A 259 17.60 1.11 -24.12
N GLY A 260 17.19 0.79 -25.34
CA GLY A 260 18.05 0.78 -26.53
C GLY A 260 19.24 -0.18 -26.49
N GLY A 261 19.11 -1.33 -25.83
CA GLY A 261 20.16 -2.35 -25.76
C GLY A 261 21.25 -2.10 -24.71
N VAL A 262 21.09 -1.11 -23.83
CA VAL A 262 21.99 -0.87 -22.69
C VAL A 262 21.99 -2.08 -21.75
N THR A 263 23.19 -2.48 -21.32
CA THR A 263 23.39 -3.51 -20.29
C THR A 263 23.02 -2.93 -18.92
N VAL A 264 22.14 -3.62 -18.19
CA VAL A 264 21.82 -3.26 -16.80
C VAL A 264 23.03 -3.57 -15.91
N THR A 265 23.50 -2.58 -15.14
CA THR A 265 24.58 -2.76 -14.14
C THR A 265 24.05 -2.67 -12.71
N PRO A 266 24.78 -3.19 -11.71
CA PRO A 266 24.40 -3.04 -10.29
C PRO A 266 24.26 -1.58 -9.83
N GLU A 267 25.06 -0.66 -10.37
CA GLU A 267 25.00 0.77 -10.07
C GLU A 267 23.66 1.37 -10.53
N MET A 268 23.18 0.98 -11.72
CA MET A 268 21.86 1.41 -12.21
C MET A 268 20.73 0.93 -11.30
N VAL A 269 20.85 -0.28 -10.75
CA VAL A 269 19.89 -0.81 -9.76
C VAL A 269 19.94 0.02 -8.48
N ARG A 270 21.13 0.26 -7.92
CA ARG A 270 21.33 1.07 -6.70
C ARG A 270 20.75 2.48 -6.88
N ASP A 271 21.08 3.13 -7.98
CA ASP A 271 20.71 4.53 -8.23
C ASP A 271 19.20 4.70 -8.49
N ASN A 272 18.50 3.62 -8.86
CA ASN A 272 17.05 3.60 -9.02
C ASN A 272 16.32 2.84 -7.91
N TRP A 273 17.01 2.39 -6.86
CA TRP A 273 16.42 1.55 -5.82
C TRP A 273 15.21 2.21 -5.16
N GLY A 274 15.29 3.51 -4.90
CA GLY A 274 14.18 4.29 -4.34
C GLY A 274 12.90 4.22 -5.19
N LYS A 275 13.02 4.18 -6.53
CA LYS A 275 11.87 4.03 -7.45
C LYS A 275 11.36 2.59 -7.48
N ILE A 276 12.26 1.61 -7.52
CA ILE A 276 11.92 0.18 -7.52
C ILE A 276 11.09 -0.17 -6.29
N THR A 277 11.43 0.40 -5.13
CA THR A 277 10.78 0.15 -3.85
C THR A 277 9.76 1.21 -3.44
N ASP A 278 9.30 2.07 -4.36
CA ASP A 278 8.32 3.11 -4.05
C ASP A 278 6.89 2.55 -4.00
N TRP A 279 6.22 2.75 -2.87
CA TRP A 279 4.84 2.34 -2.61
C TRP A 279 3.87 3.51 -2.47
N SER A 280 4.33 4.75 -2.68
CA SER A 280 3.51 5.97 -2.53
C SER A 280 2.52 6.19 -3.66
N GLY A 281 2.79 5.61 -4.84
CA GLY A 281 1.91 5.66 -6.01
C GLY A 281 0.81 4.59 -6.02
N PRO A 282 0.00 4.54 -7.10
CA PRO A 282 -1.02 3.51 -7.28
C PRO A 282 -0.39 2.10 -7.26
N VAL A 283 -0.83 1.27 -6.31
CA VAL A 283 -0.36 -0.12 -6.16
C VAL A 283 -1.20 -1.08 -6.98
N LYS A 284 -0.55 -1.83 -7.89
CA LYS A 284 -1.22 -2.84 -8.71
C LYS A 284 -1.37 -4.14 -7.90
N ALA A 285 -2.58 -4.70 -7.85
CA ALA A 285 -2.78 -6.06 -7.37
C ALA A 285 -2.13 -7.03 -8.37
N LYS A 286 -1.21 -7.88 -7.91
CA LYS A 286 -0.47 -8.78 -8.79
C LYS A 286 -1.24 -10.07 -8.99
N THR A 287 -1.73 -10.29 -10.21
CA THR A 287 -2.42 -11.53 -10.58
C THR A 287 -1.59 -12.35 -11.58
N ARG A 288 -1.95 -13.62 -11.76
CA ARG A 288 -1.29 -14.48 -12.76
C ARG A 288 -1.43 -13.93 -14.19
N GLY A 289 -2.59 -13.36 -14.54
CA GLY A 289 -2.87 -12.85 -15.89
C GLY A 289 -1.97 -11.67 -16.27
N ASP A 290 -1.47 -10.96 -15.27
CA ASP A 290 -0.61 -9.79 -15.45
C ASP A 290 0.81 -10.16 -15.90
N ASN A 291 1.36 -11.29 -15.47
CA ASN A 291 2.79 -11.58 -15.64
C ASN A 291 3.28 -11.49 -17.09
N MET A 292 2.62 -12.14 -18.06
CA MET A 292 3.10 -12.11 -19.45
C MET A 292 2.81 -10.75 -20.12
N THR A 293 1.66 -10.15 -19.83
CA THR A 293 1.28 -8.84 -20.34
C THR A 293 2.26 -7.76 -19.87
N ASP A 294 2.59 -7.76 -18.58
CA ASP A 294 3.54 -6.84 -17.96
C ASP A 294 4.95 -7.06 -18.52
N ILE A 295 5.38 -8.33 -18.68
CA ILE A 295 6.67 -8.64 -19.28
C ILE A 295 6.75 -8.09 -20.71
N MET A 296 5.70 -8.26 -21.52
CA MET A 296 5.68 -7.75 -22.89
C MET A 296 5.69 -6.22 -22.94
N ALA A 297 4.92 -5.56 -22.08
CA ALA A 297 4.94 -4.10 -21.94
C ALA A 297 6.34 -3.60 -21.55
N ASN A 298 6.96 -4.23 -20.56
CA ASN A 298 8.32 -3.92 -20.12
C ASN A 298 9.34 -4.18 -21.23
N VAL A 299 9.19 -5.24 -22.02
CA VAL A 299 10.08 -5.53 -23.15
C VAL A 299 9.96 -4.47 -24.23
N GLU A 300 8.74 -4.02 -24.57
CA GLU A 300 8.54 -2.93 -25.53
C GLU A 300 9.09 -1.60 -25.02
N GLU A 301 8.85 -1.26 -23.75
CA GLU A 301 9.47 -0.08 -23.14
C GLU A 301 11.00 -0.15 -23.20
N ALA A 302 11.57 -1.33 -22.93
CA ALA A 302 13.00 -1.55 -22.93
C ALA A 302 13.64 -1.57 -24.34
N LYS A 303 12.84 -1.79 -25.40
CA LYS A 303 13.27 -1.68 -26.81
C LYS A 303 13.32 -0.23 -27.28
N GLY A 304 12.63 0.70 -26.61
CA GLY A 304 12.72 2.12 -26.90
C GLY A 304 14.18 2.59 -26.89
N THR A 305 14.59 3.46 -27.82
CA THR A 305 15.96 3.95 -27.94
C THR A 305 16.37 4.84 -26.76
N VAL A 306 17.67 4.83 -26.43
CA VAL A 306 18.28 5.79 -25.50
C VAL A 306 18.09 7.20 -26.08
N PRO A 307 17.51 8.18 -25.35
CA PRO A 307 17.47 9.57 -25.82
C PRO A 307 18.88 10.13 -25.81
N GLY A 308 19.54 10.08 -26.97
CA GLY A 308 20.90 10.52 -27.13
C GLY A 308 21.33 10.37 -28.58
N SER A 309 20.79 11.21 -29.48
CA SER A 309 21.35 11.59 -30.80
C SER A 309 20.35 12.12 -31.84
N GLU A 310 19.12 12.47 -31.47
CA GLU A 310 18.25 13.27 -32.34
C GLU A 310 17.81 14.53 -31.61
N LYS A 311 17.84 15.67 -32.33
CA LYS A 311 17.41 16.98 -31.82
C LYS A 311 16.08 16.83 -31.08
N ALA A 312 16.11 17.15 -29.79
CA ALA A 312 15.01 17.00 -28.85
C ALA A 312 13.68 17.51 -29.42
N LYS A 313 12.71 16.61 -29.57
CA LYS A 313 11.32 17.00 -29.44
C LYS A 313 11.05 17.09 -27.93
N LEU A 314 10.68 18.28 -27.48
CA LEU A 314 10.37 18.57 -26.08
C LEU A 314 9.40 17.53 -25.52
N HIS A 315 9.78 16.82 -24.46
CA HIS A 315 8.84 16.05 -23.65
C HIS A 315 7.94 17.02 -22.88
N GLU A 316 6.63 16.82 -22.92
CA GLU A 316 5.68 17.58 -22.07
C GLU A 316 5.97 17.32 -20.58
N VAL A 317 5.90 18.37 -19.76
CA VAL A 317 6.04 18.24 -18.30
C VAL A 317 4.81 17.51 -17.79
N PRO A 318 4.96 16.44 -16.98
CA PRO A 318 3.81 15.74 -16.43
C PRO A 318 2.97 16.69 -15.57
N GLU A 319 1.66 16.56 -15.68
CA GLU A 319 0.71 17.28 -14.83
C GLU A 319 0.95 16.90 -13.36
N SER A 320 0.70 17.86 -12.48
CA SER A 320 0.84 17.66 -11.02
C SER A 320 -0.52 17.82 -10.37
N HIS A 321 -0.82 16.97 -9.39
CA HIS A 321 -2.08 17.01 -8.67
C HIS A 321 -1.82 17.45 -7.22
N PHE A 322 -2.59 18.41 -6.74
CA PHE A 322 -2.53 18.92 -5.38
C PHE A 322 -3.90 18.78 -4.72
N THR A 323 -4.02 17.82 -3.80
CA THR A 323 -5.23 17.59 -2.99
C THR A 323 -5.09 18.30 -1.66
N PHE A 324 -6.14 19.01 -1.26
CA PHE A 324 -6.15 19.76 -0.01
C PHE A 324 -7.53 19.79 0.63
N ASP A 325 -7.55 20.00 1.94
CA ASP A 325 -8.76 20.13 2.74
C ASP A 325 -8.79 21.46 3.52
N VAL A 326 -9.79 21.58 4.40
CA VAL A 326 -9.98 22.75 5.26
C VAL A 326 -8.77 23.01 6.17
N ASN A 327 -8.04 21.96 6.59
CA ASN A 327 -6.87 22.11 7.44
C ASN A 327 -5.72 22.75 6.66
N ASN A 328 -5.54 22.38 5.40
CA ASN A 328 -4.48 22.96 4.57
C ASN A 328 -4.68 24.46 4.33
N VAL A 329 -5.91 24.91 4.06
CA VAL A 329 -6.20 26.33 3.83
C VAL A 329 -6.06 27.16 5.10
N ILE A 330 -6.50 26.64 6.26
CA ILE A 330 -6.30 27.28 7.57
C ILE A 330 -4.81 27.33 7.93
N GLN A 331 -4.08 26.24 7.73
CA GLN A 331 -2.65 26.18 7.98
C GLN A 331 -1.88 27.20 7.15
N TYR A 332 -2.24 27.36 5.87
CA TYR A 332 -1.66 28.43 5.05
C TYR A 332 -2.01 29.82 5.59
N ALA A 333 -3.27 30.07 5.96
CA ALA A 333 -3.68 31.35 6.51
C ALA A 333 -2.88 31.73 7.77
N LEU A 334 -2.70 30.79 8.69
CA LEU A 334 -1.82 30.95 9.85
C LEU A 334 -0.36 31.18 9.44
N GLY A 335 0.12 30.41 8.45
CA GLY A 335 1.46 30.52 7.88
C GLY A 335 1.77 31.88 7.26
N VAL A 336 0.77 32.62 6.80
CA VAL A 336 0.90 34.00 6.29
C VAL A 336 0.38 35.06 7.27
N GLY A 337 0.29 34.71 8.56
CA GLY A 337 0.09 35.67 9.65
C GLY A 337 -1.37 36.09 9.88
N VAL A 338 -2.35 35.39 9.30
CA VAL A 338 -3.76 35.66 9.62
C VAL A 338 -4.02 35.33 11.09
N THR A 339 -4.68 36.26 11.78
CA THR A 339 -5.05 36.14 13.19
C THR A 339 -6.38 36.82 13.45
N VAL A 340 -7.21 36.23 14.30
CA VAL A 340 -8.47 36.82 14.78
C VAL A 340 -8.27 37.82 15.93
N GLN A 341 -7.08 37.85 16.52
CA GLN A 341 -6.80 38.73 17.68
C GLN A 341 -6.64 40.19 17.27
N GLU A 342 -6.18 40.44 16.05
CA GLU A 342 -5.98 41.80 15.51
C GLU A 342 -7.17 42.25 14.66
N ASP A 343 -7.84 41.31 13.98
CA ASP A 343 -9.00 41.58 13.13
C ASP A 343 -9.95 40.38 13.15
N SER A 344 -11.13 40.54 13.75
CA SER A 344 -12.12 39.47 13.85
C SER A 344 -12.73 39.08 12.49
N SER A 345 -12.64 39.95 11.46
CA SER A 345 -13.12 39.62 10.12
C SER A 345 -12.30 38.50 9.46
N HIS A 346 -11.11 38.21 9.99
CA HIS A 346 -10.28 37.08 9.58
C HIS A 346 -10.82 35.71 10.01
N LEU A 347 -11.86 35.65 10.84
CA LEU A 347 -12.45 34.39 11.29
C LEU A 347 -12.83 33.50 10.09
N LYS A 348 -13.29 34.10 8.99
CA LYS A 348 -13.63 33.42 7.74
C LYS A 348 -12.47 32.69 7.05
N PHE A 349 -11.22 32.91 7.46
CA PHE A 349 -10.05 32.19 6.93
C PHE A 349 -9.51 31.14 7.91
N LEU A 350 -9.99 31.14 9.16
CA LEU A 350 -9.43 30.35 10.27
C LEU A 350 -10.43 29.41 10.93
N TYR A 351 -11.72 29.52 10.60
CA TYR A 351 -12.77 28.68 11.17
C TYR A 351 -13.75 28.19 10.11
N GLU A 352 -13.72 26.89 9.85
CA GLU A 352 -14.55 26.19 8.86
C GLU A 352 -16.05 26.21 9.17
N GLY A 353 -16.42 26.51 10.43
CA GLY A 353 -17.82 26.71 10.84
C GLY A 353 -18.36 28.12 10.58
N CYS A 354 -17.57 29.01 9.98
CA CYS A 354 -18.02 30.35 9.60
C CYS A 354 -18.83 30.31 8.29
N ASP A 355 -19.97 31.00 8.23
CA ASP A 355 -20.87 30.96 7.06
C ASP A 355 -20.20 31.42 5.75
N ASP A 356 -19.20 32.31 5.83
CA ASP A 356 -18.42 32.82 4.70
C ASP A 356 -17.00 32.25 4.64
N PHE A 357 -16.77 31.06 5.23
CA PHE A 357 -15.46 30.41 5.23
C PHE A 357 -14.87 30.32 3.81
N SER A 358 -13.67 30.88 3.65
CA SER A 358 -13.06 31.13 2.35
C SER A 358 -11.56 30.83 2.36
N THR A 359 -11.02 30.50 1.20
CA THR A 359 -9.58 30.34 1.01
C THR A 359 -8.93 31.69 0.70
N LEU A 360 -7.79 31.99 1.34
CA LEU A 360 -7.03 33.20 0.99
C LEU A 360 -6.62 33.17 -0.50
N PRO A 361 -6.83 34.27 -1.26
CA PRO A 361 -6.46 34.34 -2.67
C PRO A 361 -5.01 33.90 -2.96
N THR A 362 -4.07 34.30 -2.10
CA THR A 362 -2.64 34.00 -2.27
C THR A 362 -2.31 32.52 -2.08
N PHE A 363 -3.21 31.69 -1.53
CA PHE A 363 -3.06 30.24 -1.48
C PHE A 363 -2.87 29.63 -2.88
N GLY A 364 -3.35 30.30 -3.94
CA GLY A 364 -3.21 29.85 -5.32
C GLY A 364 -1.77 29.63 -5.80
N VAL A 365 -0.76 30.12 -5.07
CA VAL A 365 0.65 29.79 -5.35
C VAL A 365 1.01 28.36 -4.92
N ILE A 366 0.36 27.83 -3.88
CA ILE A 366 0.71 26.54 -3.26
C ILE A 366 0.46 25.36 -4.23
N PRO A 367 -0.73 25.21 -4.85
CA PRO A 367 -0.97 24.13 -5.82
C PRO A 367 -0.02 24.19 -7.03
N ALA A 368 0.46 25.38 -7.40
CA ALA A 368 1.34 25.57 -8.54
C ALA A 368 2.82 25.24 -8.23
N GLN A 369 3.24 25.30 -6.96
CA GLN A 369 4.61 24.94 -6.55
C GLN A 369 4.94 23.47 -6.84
N SER A 370 3.94 22.58 -6.88
CA SER A 370 4.13 21.16 -7.19
C SER A 370 4.71 20.91 -8.60
N SER A 371 4.44 21.82 -9.55
CA SER A 371 5.00 21.80 -10.91
C SER A 371 6.41 22.42 -10.99
N LEU A 372 6.84 23.18 -9.98
CA LEU A 372 7.99 24.07 -10.13
C LEU A 372 9.29 23.29 -10.39
N ASN A 373 9.52 22.20 -9.65
CA ASN A 373 10.74 21.41 -9.78
C ASN A 373 10.85 20.73 -11.16
N SER A 374 9.77 20.08 -11.62
CA SER A 374 9.77 19.37 -12.91
C SER A 374 10.00 20.33 -14.09
N VAL A 375 9.34 21.49 -14.09
CA VAL A 375 9.53 22.51 -15.14
C VAL A 375 10.92 23.14 -15.07
N THR A 376 11.43 23.41 -13.86
CA THR A 376 12.80 23.96 -13.68
C THR A 376 13.85 22.99 -14.23
N MET A 377 13.74 21.70 -13.91
CA MET A 377 14.66 20.69 -14.43
C MET A 377 14.57 20.56 -15.95
N GLN A 378 13.35 20.63 -16.52
CA GLN A 378 13.15 20.64 -17.96
C GLN A 378 13.84 21.86 -18.61
N ALA A 379 13.75 23.05 -18.01
CA ALA A 379 14.43 24.25 -18.51
C ALA A 379 15.96 24.12 -18.46
N ILE A 380 16.49 23.56 -17.36
CA ILE A 380 17.93 23.32 -17.20
C ILE A 380 18.44 22.38 -18.29
N GLU A 381 17.71 21.29 -18.55
CA GLU A 381 18.04 20.33 -19.61
C GLU A 381 17.94 20.96 -21.00
N GLN A 382 16.85 21.68 -21.29
CA GLN A 382 16.63 22.37 -22.58
C GLN A 382 17.75 23.35 -22.93
N ALA A 383 18.25 24.10 -21.93
CA ALA A 383 19.28 25.11 -22.13
C ALA A 383 20.71 24.64 -21.80
N GLY A 384 20.89 23.38 -21.38
CA GLY A 384 22.21 22.83 -21.02
C GLY A 384 22.88 23.58 -19.86
N LEU A 385 22.10 24.02 -18.87
CA LEU A 385 22.57 24.87 -17.78
C LEU A 385 23.26 24.04 -16.68
N PRO A 386 24.35 24.52 -16.07
CA PRO A 386 24.88 23.91 -14.86
C PRO A 386 23.90 24.14 -13.70
N PHE A 387 23.68 23.13 -12.86
CA PHE A 387 22.73 23.21 -11.74
C PHE A 387 23.40 22.92 -10.40
N ASP A 388 23.21 23.85 -9.47
CA ASP A 388 23.59 23.76 -8.07
C ASP A 388 22.37 24.15 -7.22
N PRO A 389 21.74 23.19 -6.52
CA PRO A 389 20.53 23.46 -5.74
C PRO A 389 20.69 24.57 -4.70
N ALA A 390 21.90 24.78 -4.16
CA ALA A 390 22.17 25.82 -3.16
C ALA A 390 22.14 27.24 -3.76
N LYS A 391 22.16 27.37 -5.08
CA LYS A 391 22.14 28.65 -5.82
C LYS A 391 20.82 28.91 -6.53
N LEU A 392 19.79 28.11 -6.23
CA LEU A 392 18.45 28.29 -6.75
C LEU A 392 17.70 29.31 -5.91
N LEU A 393 17.28 30.42 -6.54
CA LEU A 393 16.55 31.48 -5.87
C LEU A 393 15.23 31.75 -6.58
N HIS A 394 14.15 31.85 -5.82
CA HIS A 394 12.90 32.40 -6.32
C HIS A 394 12.99 33.92 -6.35
N GLY A 395 12.96 34.51 -7.54
CA GLY A 395 13.16 35.95 -7.75
C GLY A 395 11.86 36.75 -7.75
N GLU A 396 10.92 36.39 -8.62
CA GLU A 396 9.67 37.15 -8.82
C GLU A 396 8.46 36.19 -8.86
N GLN A 397 7.31 36.70 -8.42
CA GLN A 397 6.03 35.97 -8.43
C GLN A 397 4.93 36.81 -9.07
N TYR A 398 4.16 36.18 -9.95
CA TYR A 398 2.86 36.67 -10.40
C TYR A 398 1.79 35.61 -10.11
N LEU A 399 0.62 36.05 -9.64
CA LEU A 399 -0.56 35.23 -9.42
C LEU A 399 -1.77 35.97 -9.99
N GLU A 400 -2.57 35.27 -10.78
CA GLU A 400 -3.84 35.72 -11.33
C GLU A 400 -4.90 34.68 -11.02
N LEU A 401 -5.99 35.10 -10.39
CA LEU A 401 -7.14 34.24 -10.09
C LEU A 401 -8.22 34.46 -11.13
N TYR A 402 -8.73 33.38 -11.70
CA TYR A 402 -9.88 33.41 -12.61
C TYR A 402 -11.20 33.28 -11.86
N LYS A 403 -11.18 32.62 -10.70
CA LYS A 403 -12.31 32.47 -9.78
C LYS A 403 -11.83 32.27 -8.34
N PRO A 404 -12.72 32.40 -7.33
CA PRO A 404 -12.37 32.08 -5.95
C PRO A 404 -11.85 30.64 -5.81
N LEU A 405 -10.84 30.45 -4.95
CA LEU A 405 -10.28 29.13 -4.67
C LEU A 405 -11.26 28.32 -3.80
N PRO A 406 -11.47 27.02 -4.07
CA PRO A 406 -12.28 26.18 -3.20
C PRO A 406 -11.59 26.00 -1.84
N THR A 407 -12.37 25.58 -0.84
CA THR A 407 -11.90 25.33 0.54
C THR A 407 -11.40 23.90 0.76
N SER A 408 -11.66 23.01 -0.21
CA SER A 408 -11.14 21.65 -0.30
C SER A 408 -11.26 21.15 -1.73
N GLY A 409 -10.45 20.17 -2.12
CA GLY A 409 -10.56 19.51 -3.42
C GLY A 409 -9.21 19.10 -3.97
N THR A 410 -9.19 18.73 -5.25
CA THR A 410 -7.95 18.47 -5.99
C THR A 410 -7.82 19.50 -7.11
N LEU A 411 -6.63 20.09 -7.23
CA LEU A 411 -6.28 20.94 -8.37
C LEU A 411 -5.19 20.25 -9.20
N THR A 412 -5.36 20.29 -10.51
CA THR A 412 -4.39 19.79 -11.47
C THR A 412 -3.62 20.96 -12.06
N SER A 413 -2.31 20.99 -11.86
CA SER A 413 -1.41 22.06 -12.32
C SER A 413 -0.59 21.58 -13.53
N LYS A 414 -0.64 22.37 -14.60
CA LYS A 414 0.14 22.18 -15.83
C LYS A 414 1.18 23.27 -15.94
N GLY A 415 2.45 22.87 -15.97
CA GLY A 415 3.59 23.78 -15.99
C GLY A 415 4.32 23.77 -17.33
N GLU A 416 4.83 24.93 -17.75
CA GLU A 416 5.64 25.08 -18.96
C GLU A 416 6.76 26.10 -18.75
N VAL A 417 7.84 25.96 -19.52
CA VAL A 417 8.92 26.95 -19.56
C VAL A 417 8.44 28.14 -20.39
N GLY A 418 8.15 29.25 -19.73
CA GLY A 418 7.76 30.49 -20.39
C GLY A 418 8.96 31.18 -21.07
N ASP A 419 10.14 31.14 -20.43
CA ASP A 419 11.36 31.67 -21.03
C ASP A 419 12.65 31.28 -20.27
N ILE A 420 13.81 31.39 -20.91
CA ILE A 420 15.14 31.24 -20.29
C ILE A 420 16.03 32.42 -20.70
N LEU A 421 16.47 33.20 -19.71
CA LEU A 421 17.24 34.43 -19.90
C LEU A 421 18.66 34.31 -19.34
N ASP A 422 19.63 34.85 -20.06
CA ASP A 422 21.01 34.97 -19.59
C ASP A 422 21.19 36.30 -18.84
N LYS A 423 21.52 36.22 -17.55
CA LYS A 423 21.78 37.38 -16.68
C LYS A 423 23.28 37.57 -16.42
N GLY A 424 24.14 36.99 -17.25
CA GLY A 424 25.60 37.08 -17.20
C GLY A 424 26.21 36.17 -16.13
N LYS A 425 25.87 36.37 -14.85
CA LYS A 425 26.35 35.54 -13.74
C LYS A 425 25.42 34.41 -13.34
N GLY A 426 24.26 34.28 -13.99
CA GLY A 426 23.26 33.23 -13.75
C GLY A 426 22.20 33.21 -14.85
N ALA A 427 21.36 32.18 -14.83
CA ALA A 427 20.18 32.08 -15.70
C ALA A 427 18.93 32.52 -14.93
N LEU A 428 17.96 33.11 -15.62
CA LEU A 428 16.60 33.33 -15.10
C LEU A 428 15.61 32.53 -15.93
N VAL A 429 14.91 31.60 -15.30
CA VAL A 429 13.88 30.76 -15.93
C VAL A 429 12.51 31.30 -15.54
N LEU A 430 11.69 31.62 -16.53
CA LEU A 430 10.27 31.94 -16.33
C LEU A 430 9.46 30.66 -16.47
N ILE A 431 8.63 30.37 -15.48
CA ILE A 431 7.80 29.17 -15.42
C ILE A 431 6.35 29.59 -15.30
N ASN A 432 5.54 29.20 -16.29
CA ASN A 432 4.10 29.44 -16.28
C ASN A 432 3.43 28.17 -15.74
N VAL A 433 2.48 28.33 -14.83
CA VAL A 433 1.68 27.22 -14.30
C VAL A 433 0.22 27.62 -14.28
N THR A 434 -0.62 26.84 -14.95
CA THR A 434 -2.09 26.99 -14.85
C THR A 434 -2.66 25.83 -14.04
N SER A 435 -3.46 26.15 -13.03
CA SER A 435 -4.14 25.16 -12.19
C SER A 435 -5.61 25.07 -12.57
N TYR A 436 -6.11 23.84 -12.68
CA TYR A 436 -7.47 23.49 -13.10
C TYR A 436 -8.20 22.73 -12.00
N ASP A 437 -9.51 22.90 -11.91
CA ASP A 437 -10.35 22.07 -11.04
C ASP A 437 -10.73 20.73 -11.68
N ASP A 438 -11.49 19.91 -10.96
CA ASP A 438 -11.94 18.58 -11.42
C ASP A 438 -12.86 18.64 -12.66
N SER A 439 -13.45 19.80 -12.97
CA SER A 439 -14.24 20.00 -14.20
C SER A 439 -13.37 20.37 -15.42
N GLY A 440 -12.09 20.65 -15.19
CA GLY A 440 -11.14 21.12 -16.21
C GLY A 440 -11.16 22.64 -16.43
N GLU A 441 -11.84 23.41 -15.57
CA GLU A 441 -11.86 24.88 -15.66
C GLU A 441 -10.63 25.48 -14.97
N ALA A 442 -9.99 26.46 -15.61
CA ALA A 442 -8.83 27.14 -15.05
C ALA A 442 -9.23 27.95 -13.80
N VAL A 443 -8.52 27.75 -12.70
CA VAL A 443 -8.75 28.39 -11.40
C VAL A 443 -7.80 29.55 -11.18
N CYS A 444 -6.51 29.33 -11.44
CA CYS A 444 -5.48 30.35 -11.32
C CYS A 444 -4.33 30.13 -12.30
N PHE A 445 -3.61 31.22 -12.57
CA PHE A 445 -2.37 31.25 -13.31
C PHE A 445 -1.25 31.81 -12.44
N ASN A 446 -0.09 31.16 -12.48
CA ASN A 446 1.12 31.59 -11.81
C ASN A 446 2.24 31.77 -12.82
N GLN A 447 3.04 32.82 -12.64
CA GLN A 447 4.36 32.91 -13.27
C GLN A 447 5.43 33.05 -12.20
N PHE A 448 6.35 32.09 -12.17
CA PHE A 448 7.52 32.09 -11.29
C PHE A 448 8.74 32.52 -12.09
N SER A 449 9.59 33.36 -11.48
CA SER A 449 10.93 33.63 -11.99
C SER A 449 11.96 32.95 -11.10
N ILE A 450 12.66 31.96 -11.64
CA ILE A 450 13.65 31.16 -10.92
C ILE A 450 15.05 31.52 -11.40
N TYR A 451 15.86 32.04 -10.50
CA TYR A 451 17.25 32.41 -10.78
C TYR A 451 18.20 31.28 -10.38
N ILE A 452 19.10 30.90 -11.28
CA ILE A 452 20.11 29.86 -11.08
C ILE A 452 21.49 30.53 -11.12
N GLY A 453 22.06 30.77 -9.94
CA GLY A 453 23.38 31.39 -9.81
C GLY A 453 24.49 30.52 -10.40
N GLY A 454 25.39 31.13 -11.18
CA GLY A 454 26.48 30.42 -11.86
C GLY A 454 26.12 29.82 -13.22
N ALA A 455 24.82 29.78 -13.58
CA ALA A 455 24.34 29.27 -14.86
C ALA A 455 24.23 30.34 -15.97
N GLY A 456 25.03 31.40 -15.91
CA GLY A 456 25.02 32.50 -16.90
C GLY A 456 26.12 32.36 -17.95
N GLY A 457 26.13 33.28 -18.93
CA GLY A 457 27.19 33.37 -19.93
C GLY A 457 27.02 32.40 -21.11
N PHE A 458 25.83 31.84 -21.29
CA PHE A 458 25.47 30.95 -22.40
C PHE A 458 25.00 31.71 -23.66
N GLY A 459 24.97 33.05 -23.62
CA GLY A 459 24.69 33.89 -24.79
C GLY A 459 23.20 34.04 -25.11
N GLY A 460 22.31 33.73 -24.16
CA GLY A 460 20.86 33.87 -24.30
C GLY A 460 20.36 35.32 -24.27
N LYS A 461 19.06 35.50 -24.51
CA LYS A 461 18.39 36.81 -24.39
C LYS A 461 18.43 37.32 -22.95
N LYS A 462 18.56 38.64 -22.78
CA LYS A 462 18.63 39.28 -21.44
C LYS A 462 17.27 39.71 -20.89
N ARG A 463 16.25 39.81 -21.76
CA ARG A 463 14.88 40.26 -21.47
C ARG A 463 13.89 39.32 -22.14
N SER A 464 12.68 39.23 -21.57
CA SER A 464 11.56 38.45 -22.11
C SER A 464 10.36 39.37 -22.33
N GLU A 465 9.66 39.19 -23.44
CA GLU A 465 8.32 39.76 -23.65
C GLU A 465 7.22 38.94 -22.95
N HIS A 466 7.54 37.72 -22.50
CA HIS A 466 6.63 36.82 -21.79
C HIS A 466 6.65 37.06 -20.27
N ALA A 467 7.62 37.82 -19.76
CA ALA A 467 7.66 38.22 -18.35
C ALA A 467 6.49 39.15 -18.03
N LYS A 468 5.73 38.84 -16.98
CA LYS A 468 4.67 39.71 -16.48
C LYS A 468 5.30 41.02 -15.98
N PRO A 469 4.77 42.19 -16.37
CA PRO A 469 5.42 43.46 -16.08
C PRO A 469 5.35 43.80 -14.60
N LEU A 470 6.46 44.29 -14.05
CA LEU A 470 6.48 44.90 -12.72
C LEU A 470 5.83 46.30 -12.77
N VAL A 471 5.07 46.62 -11.73
CA VAL A 471 4.46 47.95 -11.59
C VAL A 471 5.52 48.96 -11.16
N THR A 472 5.53 50.15 -11.77
CA THR A 472 6.42 51.23 -11.34
C THR A 472 5.97 51.77 -9.99
N ILE A 473 6.87 51.76 -9.01
CA ILE A 473 6.60 52.32 -7.68
C ILE A 473 6.45 53.85 -7.80
N PRO A 474 5.32 54.45 -7.38
CA PRO A 474 5.13 55.89 -7.45
C PRO A 474 6.21 56.65 -6.69
N THR A 475 6.78 57.69 -7.29
CA THR A 475 7.76 58.58 -6.64
C THR A 475 7.05 59.64 -5.79
N ARG A 476 6.23 59.19 -4.83
CA ARG A 476 5.53 60.00 -3.82
C ARG A 476 5.42 59.19 -2.52
N ALA A 477 5.00 59.84 -1.44
CA ALA A 477 4.72 59.12 -0.19
C ALA A 477 3.61 58.05 -0.38
N PRO A 478 3.70 56.90 0.32
CA PRO A 478 2.62 55.90 0.33
C PRO A 478 1.30 56.48 0.85
N ASP A 479 0.18 56.04 0.29
CA ASP A 479 -1.16 56.43 0.77
C ASP A 479 -1.45 55.86 2.17
N ALA A 480 -0.92 54.67 2.45
CA ALA A 480 -1.02 54.00 3.74
C ALA A 480 0.28 53.23 4.03
N SER A 481 0.52 52.93 5.30
CA SER A 481 1.65 52.10 5.74
C SER A 481 1.18 51.19 6.85
N ILE A 482 1.32 49.88 6.64
CA ILE A 482 1.01 48.85 7.62
C ILE A 482 2.33 48.26 8.11
N ARG A 483 2.42 48.01 9.42
CA ARG A 483 3.53 47.31 10.04
C ARG A 483 3.01 46.05 10.69
N GLU A 484 3.43 44.90 10.19
CA GLU A 484 3.12 43.60 10.79
C GLU A 484 4.42 42.98 11.34
N LYS A 485 4.31 42.36 12.51
CA LYS A 485 5.43 41.65 13.14
C LYS A 485 5.28 40.16 12.88
N THR A 486 6.27 39.57 12.22
CA THR A 486 6.30 38.13 11.99
C THR A 486 6.58 37.36 13.29
N SER A 487 6.03 36.15 13.41
CA SER A 487 6.39 35.23 14.48
C SER A 487 7.81 34.66 14.29
N VAL A 488 8.50 34.34 15.38
CA VAL A 488 9.77 33.60 15.31
C VAL A 488 9.60 32.21 14.69
N SER A 489 8.39 31.66 14.74
CA SER A 489 8.03 30.36 14.15
C SER A 489 7.40 30.49 12.76
N GLN A 490 7.36 31.69 12.15
CA GLN A 490 6.59 31.93 10.92
C GLN A 490 7.03 31.02 9.76
N ALA A 491 8.35 30.92 9.54
CA ALA A 491 8.91 30.05 8.49
C ALA A 491 8.64 28.56 8.77
N ALA A 492 8.67 28.15 10.05
CA ALA A 492 8.40 26.78 10.48
C ALA A 492 6.93 26.38 10.28
N ILE A 493 6.00 27.33 10.37
CA ILE A 493 4.57 27.11 10.09
C ILE A 493 4.34 27.13 8.58
N TYR A 494 4.83 28.16 7.87
CA TYR A 494 4.58 28.33 6.44
C TYR A 494 5.10 27.17 5.60
N ARG A 495 6.27 26.59 5.94
CA ARG A 495 6.82 25.43 5.21
C ARG A 495 5.88 24.23 5.17
N LEU A 496 4.98 24.09 6.16
CA LEU A 496 4.02 22.99 6.19
C LEU A 496 3.00 23.09 5.04
N SER A 497 2.85 24.26 4.42
CA SER A 497 1.97 24.47 3.27
C SER A 497 2.55 23.94 1.95
N GLY A 498 3.82 23.52 1.89
CA GLY A 498 4.35 22.83 0.71
C GLY A 498 5.81 23.14 0.34
N ASP A 499 6.43 24.16 0.93
CA ASP A 499 7.84 24.49 0.66
C ASP A 499 8.76 24.01 1.78
N SER A 500 9.32 22.81 1.58
CA SER A 500 10.18 22.14 2.54
C SER A 500 11.67 22.49 2.42
N ASN A 501 12.05 23.52 1.66
CA ASN A 501 13.46 23.88 1.47
C ASN A 501 14.17 24.11 2.82
N PRO A 502 15.27 23.38 3.11
CA PRO A 502 15.96 23.48 4.40
C PRO A 502 16.48 24.89 4.74
N ILE A 503 16.68 25.76 3.73
CA ILE A 503 17.15 27.14 3.91
C ILE A 503 16.27 27.97 4.86
N HIS A 504 15.02 27.55 5.05
CA HIS A 504 14.02 28.23 5.89
C HIS A 504 13.94 27.70 7.32
N ILE A 505 14.70 26.65 7.69
CA ILE A 505 14.61 26.04 9.03
C ILE A 505 15.95 25.55 9.59
N ASP A 506 16.88 25.12 8.72
CA ASP A 506 18.17 24.55 9.10
C ASP A 506 19.28 25.63 9.03
N PRO A 507 19.89 26.01 10.17
CA PRO A 507 20.95 27.01 10.21
C PRO A 507 22.20 26.64 9.40
N ASP A 508 22.57 25.36 9.34
CA ASP A 508 23.77 24.93 8.62
C ASP A 508 23.54 25.03 7.11
N PHE A 509 22.36 24.64 6.65
CA PHE A 509 21.98 24.77 5.25
C PHE A 509 21.81 26.24 4.83
N ALA A 510 21.25 27.09 5.70
CA ALA A 510 21.13 28.52 5.44
C ALA A 510 22.52 29.19 5.23
N GLN A 511 23.52 28.79 6.00
CA GLN A 511 24.90 29.27 5.83
C GLN A 511 25.51 28.85 4.49
N LEU A 512 25.26 27.62 4.03
CA LEU A 512 25.68 27.19 2.70
C LEU A 512 25.06 28.04 1.58
N GLY A 513 23.82 28.50 1.78
CA GLY A 513 23.13 29.44 0.88
C GLY A 513 23.58 30.91 1.02
N GLY A 514 24.53 31.21 1.91
CA GLY A 514 25.06 32.56 2.15
C GLY A 514 24.25 33.42 3.14
N PHE A 515 23.37 32.81 3.94
CA PHE A 515 22.58 33.50 4.95
C PHE A 515 23.11 33.22 6.37
N SER A 516 23.16 34.24 7.23
CA SER A 516 23.63 34.11 8.61
C SER A 516 22.67 33.34 9.52
N SER A 517 21.42 33.14 9.08
CA SER A 517 20.35 32.42 9.78
C SER A 517 19.29 31.97 8.77
N PRO A 518 18.42 31.01 9.11
CA PRO A 518 17.28 30.68 8.27
C PRO A 518 16.42 31.91 7.95
N ILE A 519 15.97 32.01 6.71
CA ILE A 519 15.19 33.14 6.20
C ILE A 519 13.71 32.77 6.04
N LEU A 520 12.83 33.76 6.10
CA LEU A 520 11.42 33.57 5.78
C LEU A 520 11.24 33.33 4.26
N HIS A 521 10.29 32.47 3.89
CA HIS A 521 9.93 32.27 2.49
C HIS A 521 9.48 33.59 1.84
N GLY A 522 9.96 33.88 0.63
CA GLY A 522 9.51 35.05 -0.13
C GLY A 522 7.99 35.03 -0.35
N LEU A 523 7.43 33.84 -0.61
CA LEU A 523 5.98 33.64 -0.78
C LEU A 523 5.18 33.76 0.52
N CYS A 524 5.80 33.56 1.70
CA CYS A 524 5.15 33.90 2.97
C CYS A 524 5.00 35.42 3.09
N THR A 525 6.06 36.17 2.76
CA THR A 525 6.00 37.65 2.70
C THR A 525 4.98 38.13 1.66
N PHE A 526 4.88 37.46 0.50
CA PHE A 526 3.84 37.73 -0.50
C PHE A 526 2.43 37.54 0.06
N GLY A 527 2.18 36.46 0.79
CA GLY A 527 0.91 36.21 1.47
C GLY A 527 0.57 37.28 2.51
N LEU A 528 1.53 37.65 3.37
CA LEU A 528 1.41 38.74 4.35
C LEU A 528 1.06 40.09 3.69
N CYS A 529 1.70 40.41 2.56
CA CYS A 529 1.38 41.61 1.80
C CYS A 529 -0.04 41.54 1.19
N GLY A 530 -0.48 40.36 0.76
CA GLY A 530 -1.83 40.13 0.24
C GLY A 530 -2.92 40.35 1.30
N THR A 531 -2.71 39.85 2.51
CA THR A 531 -3.64 40.05 3.64
C THR A 531 -3.65 41.52 4.09
N SER A 532 -2.47 42.15 4.23
CA SER A 532 -2.32 43.56 4.58
C SER A 532 -2.97 44.53 3.57
N ARG A 533 -2.86 44.25 2.26
CA ARG A 533 -3.46 45.08 1.22
C ARG A 533 -4.98 45.10 1.28
N THR A 534 -5.58 43.97 1.67
CA THR A 534 -7.02 43.88 1.91
C THR A 534 -7.39 44.89 3.00
N LYS A 535 -6.77 44.83 4.18
CA LYS A 535 -7.02 45.77 5.30
C LYS A 535 -6.94 47.27 4.95
N ALA A 536 -6.08 47.67 4.02
CA ALA A 536 -5.88 49.10 3.69
C ALA A 536 -6.76 49.63 2.54
N VAL A 537 -7.24 48.76 1.64
CA VAL A 537 -7.77 49.20 0.34
C VAL A 537 -9.06 48.47 -0.08
N CYS A 538 -9.40 47.33 0.52
CA CYS A 538 -10.55 46.50 0.14
C CYS A 538 -11.37 46.11 1.37
#